data_AF-A0A2N5Z172-F1
#
_entry.id   AF-A0A2N5Z172-F1
#
_cell.length_a   1.000
_cell.length_b   1.000
_cell.length_c   1.000
_cell.angle_alpha   90.00
_cell.angle_beta   90.00
_cell.angle_gamma   90.00
#
_symmetry.space_group_name_H-M   'P 1'
#
loop_
_entity.id
_entity.type
_entity.pdbx_description
1 polymer ?
#
loop_
_entity_poly.entity_id
_entity_poly.type
_entity_poly.pdbx_seq_one_letter_code
_entity_poly.pdbx_strand_id
1 'polypeptide(L)'
;MKTRIRILTLAALFISSSALLSSCEEDSEAAQVMSIAVKTAPAKVDYYDDESLELEGLSVTLTMDNGETQDVALSDFAGTGITCSPANGSDLSAELTAVTITHTASGKNTNQAITVKPVVVTGMAVKTPPGKTEYYAQELCDLSGLELSLTMNNGKTEDVAFVDFSSKEIVCLPANGAVLTTELTSLSLKHTPSNITVSQDVIVRELSAISIKSVPVLLDYYKTEVLDLT
;
A
#
# COMPACT_ATOMS: atom_id res chain seq x y z
N MET A 1 45.18 59.18 -57.38
CA MET A 1 44.77 60.60 -57.43
C MET A 1 44.07 60.93 -56.11
N LYS A 2 44.52 61.99 -55.41
CA LYS A 2 43.97 62.61 -54.17
C LYS A 2 44.07 61.77 -52.87
N THR A 3 44.51 62.23 -51.70
CA THR A 3 45.05 63.51 -51.18
C THR A 3 45.74 63.22 -49.83
N ARG A 4 46.82 63.95 -49.49
CA ARG A 4 47.53 63.90 -48.20
C ARG A 4 46.74 64.59 -47.08
N ILE A 5 46.82 64.10 -45.84
CA ILE A 5 46.72 64.92 -44.62
C ILE A 5 47.80 64.46 -43.63
N ARG A 6 48.69 65.40 -43.26
CA ARG A 6 49.61 65.32 -42.11
C ARG A 6 49.00 66.19 -41.01
N ILE A 7 48.90 65.66 -39.78
CA ILE A 7 48.86 66.49 -38.57
C ILE A 7 49.93 65.96 -37.62
N LEU A 8 50.69 66.90 -37.08
CA LEU A 8 51.89 66.79 -36.27
C LEU A 8 51.61 67.51 -34.95
N THR A 9 51.59 66.80 -33.83
CA THR A 9 51.73 67.30 -32.43
C THR A 9 51.47 66.10 -31.49
N LEU A 10 52.00 65.93 -30.27
CA LEU A 10 53.06 66.53 -29.46
C LEU A 10 53.28 65.55 -28.28
N ALA A 11 54.44 65.59 -27.67
CA ALA A 11 54.94 64.72 -26.59
C ALA A 11 54.00 64.50 -25.38
N ALA A 12 54.09 63.31 -24.78
CA ALA A 12 54.18 63.14 -23.32
C ALA A 12 54.76 61.75 -22.99
N LEU A 13 56.02 61.75 -22.56
CA LEU A 13 56.65 60.66 -21.82
C LEU A 13 56.17 60.78 -20.36
N PHE A 14 55.23 59.94 -19.95
CA PHE A 14 54.96 59.70 -18.53
C PHE A 14 55.33 58.25 -18.22
N ILE A 15 56.48 58.08 -17.57
CA ILE A 15 56.77 56.89 -16.79
C ILE A 15 55.95 57.06 -15.51
N SER A 16 54.92 56.24 -15.33
CA SER A 16 54.35 56.02 -14.00
C SER A 16 54.17 54.54 -13.81
N SER A 17 55.07 54.00 -12.99
CA SER A 17 54.91 52.76 -12.24
C SER A 17 53.44 52.48 -11.96
N SER A 18 52.92 51.42 -12.58
CA SER A 18 51.63 50.85 -12.21
C SER A 18 51.96 49.46 -11.72
N ALA A 19 51.88 49.31 -10.41
CA ALA A 19 52.15 48.08 -9.68
C ALA A 19 51.45 46.90 -10.36
N LEU A 20 52.13 45.76 -10.42
CA LEU A 20 51.42 44.48 -10.48
C LEU A 20 50.45 44.49 -9.29
N LEU A 21 49.14 44.65 -9.54
CA LEU A 21 48.15 44.08 -8.64
C LEU A 21 48.30 42.57 -8.79
N SER A 22 49.21 42.01 -7.99
CA SER A 22 49.13 40.61 -7.60
C SER A 22 47.83 40.49 -6.83
N SER A 23 46.76 40.14 -7.57
CA SER A 23 45.51 39.68 -6.99
C SER A 23 45.87 38.59 -6.00
N CYS A 24 45.77 38.90 -4.71
CA CYS A 24 45.73 37.88 -3.68
C CYS A 24 44.36 37.25 -3.84
N GLU A 25 44.28 36.21 -4.68
CA GLU A 25 43.20 35.24 -4.58
C GLU A 25 43.36 34.64 -3.19
N GLU A 26 42.60 35.15 -2.22
CA GLU A 26 42.33 34.38 -1.02
C GLU A 26 41.67 33.09 -1.52
N ASP A 27 42.46 32.02 -1.50
CA ASP A 27 42.00 30.66 -1.64
C ASP A 27 41.06 30.40 -0.46
N SER A 28 39.83 30.89 -0.59
CA SER A 28 38.75 30.66 0.35
C SER A 28 38.35 29.20 0.18
N GLU A 29 39.02 28.33 0.94
CA GLU A 29 38.64 26.93 1.05
C GLU A 29 37.14 26.89 1.42
N ALA A 30 36.33 26.27 0.57
CA ALA A 30 34.90 26.20 0.80
C ALA A 30 34.64 25.39 2.09
N ALA A 31 33.86 25.96 3.01
CA ALA A 31 33.54 25.34 4.29
C ALA A 31 32.98 23.91 4.10
N GLN A 32 33.45 22.96 4.90
CA GLN A 32 33.12 21.55 4.76
C GLN A 32 32.04 21.09 5.75
N VAL A 33 31.07 20.31 5.28
CA VAL A 33 30.02 19.74 6.14
C VAL A 33 30.59 18.62 7.02
N MET A 34 30.61 18.84 8.33
CA MET A 34 31.11 17.91 9.34
C MET A 34 30.02 16.98 9.89
N SER A 35 28.78 17.44 9.99
CA SER A 35 27.64 16.64 10.44
C SER A 35 26.31 17.13 9.84
N ILE A 36 25.32 16.24 9.90
CA ILE A 36 23.91 16.51 9.57
C ILE A 36 23.06 15.99 10.72
N ALA A 37 22.05 16.76 11.12
CA ALA A 37 21.09 16.37 12.16
C ALA A 37 19.67 16.76 11.76
N VAL A 38 18.68 15.93 12.12
CA VAL A 38 17.27 16.31 11.94
C VAL A 38 16.94 17.48 12.86
N LYS A 39 16.46 18.57 12.29
CA LYS A 39 16.00 19.75 13.03
C LYS A 39 14.51 19.67 13.30
N THR A 40 13.72 19.31 12.30
CA THR A 40 12.27 19.14 12.41
C THR A 40 11.88 17.87 11.70
N ALA A 41 11.19 16.98 12.41
CA ALA A 41 10.65 15.76 11.85
C ALA A 41 9.50 16.06 10.86
N PRO A 42 9.20 15.14 9.92
CA PRO A 42 8.01 15.26 9.08
C PRO A 42 6.73 15.32 9.91
N ALA A 43 5.66 15.88 9.33
CA ALA A 43 4.34 15.94 9.96
C ALA A 43 3.75 14.54 10.24
N LYS A 44 4.14 13.55 9.44
CA LYS A 44 3.67 12.17 9.54
C LYS A 44 4.84 11.19 9.71
N VAL A 45 4.76 10.39 10.78
CA VAL A 45 5.78 9.39 11.13
C VAL A 45 5.19 8.01 11.39
N ASP A 46 3.87 7.88 11.38
CA ASP A 46 3.14 6.62 11.46
C ASP A 46 2.50 6.33 10.11
N TYR A 47 2.75 5.14 9.58
CA TYR A 47 2.31 4.68 8.27
C TYR A 47 1.74 3.25 8.36
N TYR A 48 1.04 2.85 7.32
CA TYR A 48 0.70 1.47 7.05
C TYR A 48 1.57 0.90 5.91
N ASP A 49 1.64 -0.43 5.83
CA ASP A 49 2.27 -1.14 4.72
C ASP A 49 1.67 -0.69 3.37
N ASP A 50 2.53 -0.57 2.35
CA ASP A 50 2.26 -0.01 1.02
C ASP A 50 1.77 1.45 1.00
N GLU A 51 1.86 2.18 2.12
CA GLU A 51 1.56 3.61 2.14
C GLU A 51 2.75 4.41 1.60
N SER A 52 2.49 5.46 0.82
CA SER A 52 3.54 6.31 0.29
C SER A 52 4.11 7.24 1.36
N LEU A 53 5.44 7.35 1.42
CA LEU A 53 6.15 8.20 2.38
C LEU A 53 5.87 9.69 2.17
N GLU A 54 5.59 10.41 3.25
CA GLU A 54 5.33 11.85 3.24
C GLU A 54 6.32 12.59 4.15
N LEU A 55 7.32 13.25 3.55
CA LEU A 55 8.36 13.97 4.27
C LEU A 55 8.05 15.45 4.52
N GLU A 56 6.81 15.90 4.29
CA GLU A 56 6.42 17.30 4.47
C GLU A 56 6.75 17.79 5.89
N GLY A 57 7.39 18.96 5.98
CA GLY A 57 7.86 19.53 7.25
C GLY A 57 9.28 19.11 7.67
N LEU A 58 9.89 18.13 6.99
CA LEU A 58 11.27 17.72 7.28
C LEU A 58 12.25 18.88 7.04
N SER A 59 13.12 19.12 8.02
CA SER A 59 14.30 19.98 7.86
C SER A 59 15.48 19.44 8.65
N VAL A 60 16.68 19.78 8.20
CA VAL A 60 17.95 19.35 8.82
C VAL A 60 18.85 20.54 9.08
N THR A 61 19.75 20.39 10.04
CA THR A 61 20.85 21.32 10.30
C THR A 61 22.15 20.67 9.85
N LEU A 62 22.90 21.36 8.98
CA LEU A 62 24.28 21.05 8.65
C LEU A 62 25.20 21.82 9.61
N THR A 63 26.22 21.17 10.14
CA THR A 63 27.30 21.83 10.89
C THR A 63 28.58 21.81 10.07
N MET A 64 29.16 22.97 9.84
CA MET A 64 30.39 23.15 9.08
C MET A 64 31.63 23.02 9.99
N ASP A 65 32.79 22.84 9.38
CA ASP A 65 34.11 22.79 10.05
C ASP A 65 34.50 24.10 10.75
N ASN A 66 34.07 25.24 10.20
CA ASN A 66 34.22 26.56 10.81
C ASN A 66 33.26 26.81 12.00
N GLY A 67 32.40 25.84 12.34
CA GLY A 67 31.43 25.92 13.43
C GLY A 67 30.12 26.62 13.08
N GLU A 68 29.98 27.16 11.86
CA GLU A 68 28.71 27.71 11.38
C GLU A 68 27.70 26.59 11.14
N THR A 69 26.41 26.96 11.18
CA THR A 69 25.32 26.03 10.94
C THR A 69 24.39 26.56 9.86
N GLN A 70 23.84 25.64 9.08
CA GLN A 70 22.89 25.95 8.03
C GLN A 70 21.68 25.03 8.17
N ASP A 71 20.50 25.63 8.28
CA ASP A 71 19.25 24.88 8.24
C ASP A 71 18.76 24.76 6.80
N VAL A 72 18.36 23.56 6.43
CA VAL A 72 17.90 23.23 5.08
C VAL A 72 16.53 22.59 5.20
N ALA A 73 15.53 23.16 4.52
CA ALA A 73 14.20 22.57 4.41
C ALA A 73 14.16 21.52 3.29
N LEU A 74 13.21 20.58 3.35
CA LEU A 74 13.05 19.53 2.34
C LEU A 74 13.06 20.06 0.89
N SER A 75 12.45 21.23 0.63
CA SER A 75 12.39 21.86 -0.69
C SER A 75 13.78 22.18 -1.28
N ASP A 76 14.78 22.40 -0.42
CA ASP A 76 16.13 22.78 -0.82
C ASP A 76 17.11 21.59 -0.79
N PHE A 77 16.65 20.38 -0.44
CA PHE A 77 17.51 19.20 -0.34
C PHE A 77 18.24 18.89 -1.64
N ALA A 78 17.54 18.90 -2.77
CA ALA A 78 18.15 18.63 -4.07
C ALA A 78 19.24 19.67 -4.42
N GLY A 79 18.99 20.96 -4.15
CA GLY A 79 19.94 22.04 -4.43
C GLY A 79 21.15 22.03 -3.49
N THR A 80 21.02 21.45 -2.30
CA THR A 80 22.08 21.32 -1.28
C THR A 80 22.76 19.95 -1.28
N GLY A 81 22.42 19.06 -2.22
CA GLY A 81 22.99 17.73 -2.32
C GLY A 81 22.58 16.78 -1.18
N ILE A 82 21.46 17.05 -0.51
CA ILE A 82 20.86 16.18 0.50
C ILE A 82 19.86 15.24 -0.18
N THR A 83 19.88 13.97 0.20
CA THR A 83 19.01 12.93 -0.35
C THR A 83 18.38 12.11 0.77
N CYS A 84 17.22 11.52 0.50
CA CYS A 84 16.50 10.64 1.43
C CYS A 84 16.40 9.23 0.84
N SER A 85 16.56 8.21 1.69
CA SER A 85 16.36 6.81 1.34
C SER A 85 15.50 6.13 2.41
N PRO A 86 14.28 5.67 2.07
CA PRO A 86 13.61 5.85 0.78
C PRO A 86 13.31 7.32 0.45
N ALA A 87 13.08 7.60 -0.83
CA ALA A 87 12.73 8.93 -1.31
C ALA A 87 11.29 9.30 -0.93
N ASN A 88 10.99 10.60 -0.82
CA ASN A 88 9.63 11.07 -0.64
C ASN A 88 8.69 10.51 -1.72
N GLY A 89 7.53 10.00 -1.33
CA GLY A 89 6.56 9.34 -2.22
C GLY A 89 6.88 7.88 -2.55
N SER A 90 7.93 7.28 -1.98
CA SER A 90 8.16 5.83 -2.12
C SER A 90 7.15 5.05 -1.28
N ASP A 91 6.67 3.92 -1.80
CA ASP A 91 5.83 3.00 -1.03
C ASP A 91 6.65 2.32 0.07
N LEU A 92 6.06 2.26 1.25
CA LEU A 92 6.71 1.79 2.47
C LEU A 92 6.42 0.30 2.70
N SER A 93 7.39 -0.38 3.29
CA SER A 93 7.22 -1.75 3.80
C SER A 93 7.15 -1.74 5.32
N ALA A 94 6.37 -2.65 5.91
CA ALA A 94 6.27 -2.87 7.35
C ALA A 94 7.61 -3.17 8.05
N GLU A 95 8.65 -3.56 7.31
CA GLU A 95 10.01 -3.77 7.85
C GLU A 95 10.80 -2.46 8.05
N LEU A 96 10.39 -1.37 7.40
CA LEU A 96 11.12 -0.11 7.43
C LEU A 96 10.84 0.67 8.72
N THR A 97 11.90 1.13 9.36
CA THR A 97 11.84 1.83 10.67
C THR A 97 12.44 3.24 10.64
N ALA A 98 13.10 3.63 9.55
CA ALA A 98 13.70 4.95 9.42
C ALA A 98 13.91 5.34 7.96
N VAL A 99 13.98 6.65 7.73
CA VAL A 99 14.44 7.27 6.50
C VAL A 99 15.86 7.79 6.75
N THR A 100 16.81 7.32 5.94
CA THR A 100 18.19 7.81 5.99
C THR A 100 18.32 9.07 5.14
N ILE A 101 18.82 10.12 5.77
CA ILE A 101 19.04 11.43 5.16
C ILE A 101 20.54 11.62 5.02
N THR A 102 21.03 11.80 3.79
CA THR A 102 22.46 11.83 3.47
C THR A 102 22.82 13.11 2.72
N HIS A 103 23.80 13.85 3.23
CA HIS A 103 24.48 14.88 2.48
C HIS A 103 25.55 14.22 1.60
N THR A 104 25.32 14.22 0.28
CA THR A 104 26.06 13.38 -0.67
C THR A 104 27.54 13.76 -0.79
N ALA A 105 27.86 15.06 -0.78
CA ALA A 105 29.24 15.53 -0.94
C ALA A 105 30.16 15.16 0.24
N SER A 106 29.64 15.17 1.47
CA SER A 106 30.43 14.80 2.67
C SER A 106 30.22 13.36 3.15
N GLY A 107 29.21 12.66 2.62
CA GLY A 107 28.82 11.31 3.04
C GLY A 107 28.22 11.23 4.45
N LYS A 108 28.01 12.37 5.11
CA LYS A 108 27.39 12.43 6.45
C LYS A 108 25.91 12.12 6.33
N ASN A 109 25.40 11.37 7.29
CA ASN A 109 24.00 10.98 7.32
C ASN A 109 23.41 11.05 8.72
N THR A 110 22.09 11.09 8.77
CA THR A 110 21.27 11.00 9.97
C THR A 110 20.00 10.23 9.64
N ASN A 111 19.29 9.74 10.65
CA ASN A 111 18.07 8.96 10.46
C ASN A 111 16.87 9.69 11.07
N GLN A 112 15.80 9.77 10.29
CA GLN A 112 14.47 10.11 10.79
C GLN A 112 13.71 8.81 11.04
N ALA A 113 13.36 8.53 12.30
CA ALA A 113 12.56 7.36 12.64
C ALA A 113 11.13 7.49 12.10
N ILE A 114 10.58 6.36 11.65
CA ILE A 114 9.18 6.20 11.26
C ILE A 114 8.68 4.85 11.78
N THR A 115 7.37 4.68 11.86
CA THR A 115 6.72 3.40 12.20
C THR A 115 5.81 3.00 11.05
N VAL A 116 6.04 1.82 10.47
CA VAL A 116 5.16 1.25 9.45
C VAL A 116 4.44 0.04 10.06
N LYS A 117 3.10 0.06 10.05
CA LYS A 117 2.25 -0.99 10.63
C LYS A 117 1.76 -1.93 9.53
N PRO A 118 1.74 -3.25 9.75
CA PRO A 118 1.13 -4.16 8.79
C PRO A 118 -0.36 -3.85 8.61
N VAL A 119 -0.85 -4.03 7.38
CA VAL A 119 -2.28 -3.94 7.08
C VAL A 119 -2.92 -5.27 7.43
N VAL A 120 -3.97 -5.22 8.26
CA VAL A 120 -4.69 -6.43 8.71
C VAL A 120 -6.19 -6.24 8.64
N VAL A 121 -6.91 -7.33 8.41
CA VAL A 121 -8.38 -7.36 8.41
C VAL A 121 -8.91 -7.16 9.82
N THR A 122 -9.73 -6.13 10.01
CA THR A 122 -10.41 -5.77 11.27
C THR A 122 -11.92 -5.95 11.22
N GLY A 123 -12.49 -6.12 10.03
CA GLY A 123 -13.92 -6.36 9.84
C GLY A 123 -14.20 -7.26 8.64
N MET A 124 -15.34 -7.93 8.68
CA MET A 124 -15.85 -8.73 7.58
C MET A 124 -17.38 -8.68 7.60
N ALA A 125 -17.99 -8.49 6.42
CA ALA A 125 -19.43 -8.46 6.26
C ALA A 125 -19.83 -9.19 4.97
N VAL A 126 -21.05 -9.75 4.95
CA VAL A 126 -21.62 -10.24 3.69
C VAL A 126 -22.05 -9.05 2.86
N LYS A 127 -21.48 -8.93 1.66
CA LYS A 127 -21.84 -7.89 0.70
C LYS A 127 -22.98 -8.35 -0.20
N THR A 128 -22.82 -9.52 -0.78
CA THR A 128 -23.79 -10.14 -1.68
C THR A 128 -24.05 -11.57 -1.19
N PRO A 129 -25.28 -11.93 -0.81
CA PRO A 129 -25.59 -13.31 -0.42
C PRO A 129 -25.44 -14.26 -1.61
N PRO A 130 -25.32 -15.59 -1.38
CA PRO A 130 -25.30 -16.56 -2.46
C PRO A 130 -26.58 -16.46 -3.30
N GLY A 131 -26.50 -16.83 -4.58
CA GLY A 131 -27.67 -16.83 -5.46
C GLY A 131 -28.80 -17.77 -4.98
N LYS A 132 -28.45 -18.75 -4.14
CA LYS A 132 -29.38 -19.69 -3.52
C LYS A 132 -29.25 -19.70 -2.00
N THR A 133 -30.31 -19.32 -1.31
CA THR A 133 -30.40 -19.30 0.16
C THR A 133 -31.51 -20.20 0.70
N GLU A 134 -32.35 -20.77 -0.16
CA GLU A 134 -33.35 -21.77 0.20
C GLU A 134 -32.99 -23.13 -0.41
N TYR A 135 -32.98 -24.17 0.41
CA TYR A 135 -32.58 -25.52 0.07
C TYR A 135 -33.62 -26.52 0.57
N TYR A 136 -33.59 -27.72 0.00
CA TYR A 136 -34.22 -28.89 0.61
C TYR A 136 -33.21 -29.75 1.37
N ALA A 137 -33.68 -30.54 2.32
CA ALA A 137 -32.86 -31.54 3.01
C ALA A 137 -32.13 -32.43 1.99
N GLN A 138 -30.86 -32.73 2.26
CA GLN A 138 -29.95 -33.48 1.40
C GLN A 138 -29.50 -32.78 0.10
N GLU A 139 -29.90 -31.53 -0.12
CA GLU A 139 -29.39 -30.73 -1.22
C GLU A 139 -27.94 -30.29 -0.99
N LEU A 140 -27.18 -30.05 -2.06
CA LEU A 140 -25.82 -29.53 -1.98
C LEU A 140 -25.82 -28.02 -1.78
N CYS A 141 -25.00 -27.54 -0.85
CA CYS A 141 -24.71 -26.13 -0.62
C CYS A 141 -24.13 -25.49 -1.90
N ASP A 142 -24.69 -24.36 -2.33
CA ASP A 142 -24.19 -23.59 -3.47
C ASP A 142 -23.83 -22.17 -3.03
N LEU A 143 -22.52 -21.90 -2.94
CA LEU A 143 -21.99 -20.60 -2.56
C LEU A 143 -21.80 -19.65 -3.76
N SER A 144 -22.26 -20.04 -4.95
CA SER A 144 -22.12 -19.21 -6.16
C SER A 144 -22.78 -17.84 -5.97
N GLY A 145 -22.05 -16.78 -6.32
CA GLY A 145 -22.49 -15.40 -6.19
C GLY A 145 -22.26 -14.77 -4.80
N LEU A 146 -21.77 -15.54 -3.81
CA LEU A 146 -21.41 -14.98 -2.51
C LEU A 146 -20.20 -14.05 -2.62
N GLU A 147 -20.35 -12.85 -2.09
CA GLU A 147 -19.28 -11.84 -1.98
C GLU A 147 -19.22 -11.30 -0.56
N LEU A 148 -18.00 -11.14 -0.05
CA LEU A 148 -17.73 -10.53 1.25
C LEU A 148 -17.05 -9.19 1.06
N SER A 149 -17.26 -8.28 2.01
CA SER A 149 -16.48 -7.05 2.14
C SER A 149 -15.59 -7.16 3.37
N LEU A 150 -14.29 -7.03 3.18
CA LEU A 150 -13.29 -7.00 4.24
C LEU A 150 -12.94 -5.55 4.56
N THR A 151 -12.90 -5.21 5.84
CA THR A 151 -12.44 -3.91 6.34
C THR A 151 -11.05 -4.06 6.94
N MET A 152 -10.13 -3.20 6.55
CA MET A 152 -8.74 -3.19 7.03
C MET A 152 -8.53 -2.14 8.12
N ASN A 153 -7.47 -2.30 8.94
CA ASN A 153 -7.09 -1.34 9.98
C ASN A 153 -6.69 0.05 9.46
N ASN A 154 -6.32 0.17 8.18
CA ASN A 154 -6.03 1.45 7.52
C ASN A 154 -7.30 2.13 6.94
N GLY A 155 -8.49 1.58 7.20
CA GLY A 155 -9.76 2.11 6.72
C GLY A 155 -10.11 1.76 5.26
N LYS A 156 -9.23 1.07 4.53
CA LYS A 156 -9.56 0.54 3.20
C LYS A 156 -10.51 -0.65 3.32
N THR A 157 -11.27 -0.87 2.25
CA THR A 157 -12.14 -2.04 2.10
C THR A 157 -11.75 -2.81 0.85
N GLU A 158 -11.91 -4.12 0.89
CA GLU A 158 -11.69 -5.02 -0.23
C GLU A 158 -12.89 -5.96 -0.35
N ASP A 159 -13.46 -6.01 -1.55
CA ASP A 159 -14.52 -6.97 -1.84
C ASP A 159 -13.92 -8.25 -2.41
N VAL A 160 -14.33 -9.38 -1.83
CA VAL A 160 -13.78 -10.70 -2.13
C VAL A 160 -14.93 -11.58 -2.64
N ALA A 161 -14.81 -12.02 -3.88
CA ALA A 161 -15.73 -12.99 -4.46
C ALA A 161 -15.41 -14.41 -3.94
N PHE A 162 -16.42 -15.29 -3.94
CA PHE A 162 -16.26 -16.69 -3.47
C PHE A 162 -15.04 -17.42 -4.08
N VAL A 163 -14.74 -17.17 -5.36
CA VAL A 163 -13.59 -17.78 -6.06
C VAL A 163 -12.24 -17.46 -5.40
N ASP A 164 -12.14 -16.32 -4.72
CA ASP A 164 -10.93 -15.83 -4.07
C ASP A 164 -10.89 -16.14 -2.56
N PHE A 165 -11.89 -16.84 -2.01
CA PHE A 165 -11.90 -17.14 -0.57
C PHE A 165 -10.69 -17.95 -0.13
N SER A 166 -10.24 -18.89 -0.95
CA SER A 166 -9.06 -19.71 -0.63
C SER A 166 -7.77 -18.89 -0.59
N SER A 167 -7.59 -17.92 -1.50
CA SER A 167 -6.40 -17.06 -1.52
C SER A 167 -6.42 -16.03 -0.38
N LYS A 168 -7.62 -15.69 0.12
CA LYS A 168 -7.83 -14.83 1.28
C LYS A 168 -8.00 -15.59 2.59
N GLU A 169 -7.76 -16.90 2.61
CA GLU A 169 -7.88 -17.75 3.82
C GLU A 169 -9.24 -17.67 4.53
N ILE A 170 -10.30 -17.44 3.74
CA ILE A 170 -11.69 -17.45 4.17
C ILE A 170 -12.23 -18.87 4.01
N VAL A 171 -12.78 -19.40 5.10
CA VAL A 171 -13.42 -20.72 5.11
C VAL A 171 -14.91 -20.58 5.37
N CYS A 172 -15.71 -21.41 4.71
CA CYS A 172 -17.16 -21.48 4.91
C CYS A 172 -17.54 -22.85 5.48
N LEU A 173 -18.42 -22.85 6.47
CA LEU A 173 -19.00 -24.06 7.06
C LEU A 173 -20.53 -23.97 7.06
N PRO A 174 -21.24 -24.94 6.46
CA PRO A 174 -20.71 -26.02 5.64
C PRO A 174 -20.01 -25.52 4.36
N ALA A 175 -19.08 -26.33 3.84
CA ALA A 175 -18.33 -26.01 2.64
C ALA A 175 -19.22 -26.03 1.38
N ASN A 176 -18.78 -25.38 0.31
CA ASN A 176 -19.46 -25.48 -0.98
C ASN A 176 -19.55 -26.95 -1.43
N GLY A 177 -20.72 -27.36 -1.93
CA GLY A 177 -21.00 -28.74 -2.31
C GLY A 177 -21.24 -29.71 -1.14
N ALA A 178 -21.30 -29.24 0.10
CA ALA A 178 -21.68 -30.08 1.23
C ALA A 178 -23.19 -30.38 1.23
N VAL A 179 -23.55 -31.59 1.64
CA VAL A 179 -24.94 -32.00 1.82
C VAL A 179 -25.55 -31.30 3.04
N LEU A 180 -26.67 -30.63 2.85
CA LEU A 180 -27.33 -29.84 3.89
C LEU A 180 -28.37 -30.66 4.69
N THR A 181 -28.52 -30.31 5.96
CA THR A 181 -29.53 -30.86 6.88
C THR A 181 -30.48 -29.75 7.33
N THR A 182 -31.66 -30.12 7.82
CA THR A 182 -32.67 -29.16 8.31
C THR A 182 -32.33 -28.50 9.63
N GLU A 183 -31.25 -28.92 10.29
CA GLU A 183 -30.69 -28.25 11.47
C GLU A 183 -29.89 -26.99 11.09
N LEU A 184 -29.48 -26.85 9.83
CA LEU A 184 -28.71 -25.71 9.37
C LEU A 184 -29.60 -24.47 9.16
N THR A 185 -29.26 -23.38 9.84
CA THR A 185 -29.95 -22.09 9.71
C THR A 185 -29.06 -20.99 9.14
N SER A 186 -27.73 -21.16 9.18
CA SER A 186 -26.78 -20.21 8.64
C SER A 186 -25.47 -20.88 8.24
N LEU A 187 -24.82 -20.29 7.23
CA LEU A 187 -23.44 -20.56 6.86
C LEU A 187 -22.52 -19.72 7.76
N SER A 188 -21.45 -20.33 8.26
CA SER A 188 -20.41 -19.66 9.05
C SER A 188 -19.20 -19.38 8.18
N LEU A 189 -18.93 -18.09 7.94
CA LEU A 189 -17.82 -17.61 7.12
C LEU A 189 -16.76 -17.04 8.06
N LYS A 190 -15.55 -17.58 7.99
CA LYS A 190 -14.46 -17.20 8.90
C LYS A 190 -13.23 -16.79 8.10
N HIS A 191 -12.73 -15.59 8.35
CA HIS A 191 -11.39 -15.18 7.93
C HIS A 191 -10.40 -15.72 8.96
N THR A 192 -9.60 -16.72 8.56
CA THR A 192 -8.76 -17.49 9.49
C THR A 192 -7.68 -16.64 10.18
N PRO A 193 -6.95 -15.75 9.48
CA PRO A 193 -5.89 -14.96 10.09
C PRO A 193 -6.36 -13.98 11.17
N SER A 194 -7.50 -13.30 10.93
CA SER A 194 -8.04 -12.34 11.91
C SER A 194 -9.03 -12.96 12.90
N ASN A 195 -9.39 -14.24 12.70
CA ASN A 195 -10.40 -14.96 13.48
C ASN A 195 -11.78 -14.26 13.51
N ILE A 196 -12.08 -13.45 12.50
CA ILE A 196 -13.37 -12.79 12.34
C ILE A 196 -14.34 -13.76 11.66
N THR A 197 -15.57 -13.83 12.18
CA THR A 197 -16.63 -14.66 11.64
C THR A 197 -17.84 -13.81 11.29
N VAL A 198 -18.47 -14.11 10.16
CA VAL A 198 -19.79 -13.58 9.77
C VAL A 198 -20.71 -14.75 9.44
N SER A 199 -22.01 -14.58 9.70
CA SER A 199 -23.03 -15.57 9.37
C SER A 199 -23.85 -15.11 8.18
N GLN A 200 -24.18 -16.05 7.29
CA GLN A 200 -25.16 -15.86 6.22
C GLN A 200 -26.33 -16.81 6.46
N ASP A 201 -27.52 -16.28 6.68
CA ASP A 201 -28.71 -17.09 6.90
C ASP A 201 -29.10 -17.89 5.65
N VAL A 202 -29.56 -19.11 5.87
CA VAL A 202 -30.12 -20.02 4.87
C VAL A 202 -31.34 -20.74 5.44
N ILE A 203 -32.21 -21.22 4.56
CA ILE A 203 -33.40 -21.99 4.95
C ILE A 203 -33.28 -23.37 4.33
N VAL A 204 -33.30 -24.42 5.15
CA VAL A 204 -33.34 -25.82 4.68
C VAL A 204 -34.69 -26.43 5.05
N ARG A 205 -35.45 -26.87 4.05
CA ARG A 205 -36.81 -27.41 4.22
C ARG A 205 -36.83 -28.93 4.10
N GLU A 206 -37.67 -29.58 4.91
CA GLU A 206 -38.00 -30.99 4.69
C GLU A 206 -38.89 -31.18 3.47
N LEU A 207 -38.76 -32.33 2.80
CA LEU A 207 -39.71 -32.74 1.76
C LEU A 207 -41.03 -33.16 2.41
N SER A 208 -42.11 -32.45 2.10
CA SER A 208 -43.40 -32.65 2.79
C SER A 208 -44.19 -33.88 2.32
N ALA A 209 -43.95 -34.38 1.10
CA ALA A 209 -44.53 -35.62 0.59
C ALA A 209 -43.87 -36.07 -0.73
N ILE A 210 -43.78 -37.38 -0.94
CA ILE A 210 -43.63 -37.98 -2.28
C ILE A 210 -45.05 -38.26 -2.80
N SER A 211 -45.38 -37.77 -3.99
CA SER A 211 -46.63 -38.11 -4.67
C SER A 211 -46.34 -38.99 -5.88
N ILE A 212 -47.02 -40.14 -5.97
CA ILE A 212 -47.08 -40.93 -7.19
C ILE A 212 -48.15 -40.33 -8.10
N LYS A 213 -47.77 -39.86 -9.30
CA LYS A 213 -48.71 -39.26 -10.26
C LYS A 213 -49.78 -40.24 -10.75
N SER A 214 -49.46 -41.52 -10.75
CA SER A 214 -50.38 -42.61 -11.03
C SER A 214 -50.12 -43.72 -10.03
N VAL A 215 -51.19 -44.24 -9.43
CA VAL A 215 -51.12 -45.51 -8.71
C VAL A 215 -50.95 -46.61 -9.78
N PRO A 216 -50.05 -47.60 -9.59
CA PRO A 216 -49.96 -48.74 -10.49
C PRO A 216 -51.34 -49.39 -10.66
N VAL A 217 -51.70 -49.72 -11.90
CA VAL A 217 -53.02 -50.28 -12.20
C VAL A 217 -53.17 -51.69 -11.59
N LEU A 218 -52.07 -52.42 -11.45
CA LEU A 218 -52.03 -53.76 -10.86
C LEU A 218 -51.38 -53.72 -9.47
N LEU A 219 -52.19 -53.99 -8.44
CA LEU A 219 -51.79 -53.98 -7.04
C LEU A 219 -51.59 -55.40 -6.46
N ASP A 220 -52.19 -56.40 -7.11
CA ASP A 220 -52.14 -57.79 -6.70
C ASP A 220 -51.29 -58.59 -7.69
N TYR A 221 -50.25 -59.25 -7.18
CA TYR A 221 -49.36 -60.12 -7.96
C TYR A 221 -49.42 -61.54 -7.44
N TYR A 222 -49.54 -62.49 -8.36
CA TYR A 222 -49.37 -63.90 -8.03
C TYR A 222 -47.90 -64.27 -7.94
N LYS A 223 -47.60 -65.28 -7.11
CA LYS A 223 -46.25 -65.82 -6.96
C LYS A 223 -45.81 -66.42 -8.30
N THR A 224 -44.98 -65.68 -9.04
CA THR A 224 -44.29 -65.91 -10.34
C THR A 224 -44.51 -64.79 -11.36
N GLU A 225 -45.35 -63.80 -11.07
CA GLU A 225 -45.53 -62.63 -11.96
C GLU A 225 -44.39 -61.62 -11.84
N VAL A 226 -44.06 -60.97 -12.96
CA VAL A 226 -43.09 -59.89 -13.01
C VAL A 226 -43.78 -58.62 -12.54
N LEU A 227 -43.14 -57.90 -11.60
CA LEU A 227 -43.63 -56.62 -11.11
C LEU A 227 -43.77 -55.64 -12.28
N ASP A 228 -44.99 -55.17 -12.53
CA ASP A 228 -45.27 -54.16 -13.55
C ASP A 228 -45.10 -52.77 -12.92
N LEU A 229 -44.09 -52.04 -13.41
CA LEU A 229 -43.73 -50.69 -12.98
C LEU A 229 -44.17 -49.62 -13.99
N THR A 230 -44.97 -49.99 -15.00
CA THR A 230 -45.46 -49.07 -16.04
C THR A 230 -46.66 -48.22 -15.62
#